data_AF-A0AAJ1UEW0-F1
#
_entry.id   AF-A0AAJ1UEW0-F1
#
_cell.length_a   1.000
_cell.length_b   1.000
_cell.length_c   1.000
_cell.angle_alpha   90.00
_cell.angle_beta   90.00
_cell.angle_gamma   90.00
#
_symmetry.space_group_name_H-M   'P 1'
#
loop_
_entity.id
_entity.type
_entity.pdbx_description
1 polymer ?
#
loop_
_entity_poly.entity_id
_entity_poly.type
_entity_poly.pdbx_seq_one_letter_code
_entity_poly.pdbx_strand_id
1 'polypeptide(L)'
;MKKIFLKISVVFSISFSTLFSLNNNIFASSSYTDVPEKHWATTAINSLYNSNIMIGYGYNTFGFGDVVTREQVARLMYTSLDLQTDDISNNPYRDINPSSTMFFNEVLSVTKKG
;
A
#
# COMPACT_ATOMS: atom_id res chain seq x y z
N MET A 1 1.05 41.65 -26.81
CA MET A 1 1.14 40.98 -25.50
C MET A 1 0.25 39.73 -25.39
N LYS A 2 -1.05 39.78 -25.72
CA LYS A 2 -1.97 38.60 -25.67
C LYS A 2 -1.51 37.36 -26.47
N LYS A 3 -0.86 37.53 -27.64
CA LYS A 3 -0.40 36.42 -28.48
C LYS A 3 0.84 35.67 -27.94
N ILE A 4 1.61 36.29 -27.03
CA ILE A 4 2.80 35.67 -26.42
C ILE A 4 2.38 34.72 -25.28
N PHE A 5 1.36 35.11 -24.51
CA PHE A 5 0.82 34.32 -23.40
C PHE A 5 0.15 33.01 -23.86
N LEU A 6 -0.56 33.03 -25.00
CA LEU A 6 -1.20 31.84 -25.55
C LEU A 6 -0.17 30.77 -25.99
N LYS A 7 0.97 31.18 -26.55
CA LYS A 7 2.03 30.27 -26.99
C LYS A 7 2.80 29.63 -25.83
N ILE A 8 3.03 30.39 -24.75
CA ILE A 8 3.70 29.89 -23.55
C ILE A 8 2.80 28.88 -22.81
N SER A 9 1.49 29.13 -22.75
CA SER A 9 0.55 28.19 -22.14
C SER A 9 0.49 26.85 -22.87
N VAL A 10 0.52 26.84 -24.21
CA VAL A 10 0.50 25.60 -25.00
C VAL A 10 1.77 24.77 -24.81
N VAL A 11 2.95 25.42 -24.73
CA VAL A 11 4.24 24.72 -24.52
C VAL A 11 4.34 24.15 -23.10
N PHE A 12 3.79 24.84 -22.10
CA PHE A 12 3.73 24.34 -20.72
C PHE A 12 2.83 23.11 -20.61
N SER A 13 1.68 23.08 -21.30
CA SER A 13 0.79 21.92 -21.33
C SER A 13 1.43 20.70 -22.00
N ILE A 14 2.08 20.87 -23.16
CA ILE A 14 2.73 19.76 -23.86
C ILE A 14 3.87 19.16 -23.02
N SER A 15 4.62 20.02 -22.32
CA SER A 15 5.71 19.58 -21.42
C SER A 15 5.18 18.92 -20.15
N PHE A 16 4.00 19.32 -19.66
CA PHE A 16 3.35 18.69 -18.51
C PHE A 16 2.78 17.31 -18.86
N SER A 17 2.19 17.16 -20.05
CA SER A 17 1.72 15.87 -20.57
C SER A 17 2.86 14.85 -20.74
N THR A 18 4.02 15.28 -21.23
CA THR A 18 5.18 14.39 -21.40
C THR A 18 5.83 13.99 -20.07
N LEU A 19 5.75 14.83 -19.04
CA LEU A 19 6.18 14.48 -17.67
C LEU A 19 5.19 13.56 -16.95
N PHE A 20 3.89 13.62 -17.25
CA PHE A 20 2.90 12.72 -16.67
C PHE A 20 2.96 11.28 -17.24
N SER A 21 3.59 11.10 -18.40
CA SER A 21 3.68 9.82 -19.11
C SER A 21 4.87 8.94 -18.72
N LEU A 22 5.45 9.12 -17.52
CA LEU A 22 6.47 8.23 -16.94
C LEU A 22 5.98 7.47 -15.70
N ASN A 23 4.68 7.26 -15.54
CA ASN A 23 4.21 6.13 -14.73
C ASN A 23 4.10 4.88 -15.62
N ASN A 24 5.20 4.56 -16.29
CA ASN A 24 5.37 3.22 -16.82
C ASN A 24 5.43 2.30 -15.60
N ASN A 25 4.57 1.29 -15.61
CA ASN A 25 4.64 0.12 -14.74
C ASN A 25 6.04 -0.51 -14.88
N ILE A 26 7.03 0.06 -14.21
CA ILE A 26 8.22 -0.66 -13.80
C ILE A 26 7.65 -1.62 -12.78
N PHE A 27 7.35 -2.85 -13.22
CA PHE A 27 7.30 -3.99 -12.31
C PHE A 27 8.73 -4.12 -11.77
N ALA A 28 9.08 -3.23 -10.84
CA ALA A 28 10.25 -3.38 -10.02
C ALA A 28 9.92 -4.64 -9.24
N SER A 29 10.52 -5.77 -9.62
CA SER A 29 10.66 -6.87 -8.69
C SER A 29 11.31 -6.24 -7.46
N SER A 30 10.55 -6.04 -6.38
CA SER A 30 11.15 -5.68 -5.11
C SER A 30 11.99 -6.87 -4.71
N SER A 31 13.27 -6.83 -5.08
CA SER A 31 14.25 -7.80 -4.60
C SER A 31 14.54 -7.40 -3.16
N TYR A 32 13.62 -7.78 -2.27
CA TYR A 32 13.83 -7.70 -0.85
C TYR A 32 15.14 -8.41 -0.52
N THR A 33 16.03 -7.74 0.21
CA THR A 33 17.38 -8.24 0.50
C THR A 33 17.35 -9.45 1.42
N ASP A 34 16.26 -9.63 2.16
CA ASP A 34 16.03 -10.71 3.10
C ASP A 34 15.17 -11.86 2.54
N VAL A 35 14.68 -11.76 1.29
CA VAL A 35 13.89 -12.82 0.64
C VAL A 35 14.77 -13.60 -0.34
N PRO A 36 15.03 -14.91 -0.13
CA PRO A 36 15.83 -15.69 -1.08
C PRO A 36 15.15 -15.80 -2.45
N GLU A 37 15.87 -15.52 -3.54
CA GLU A 37 15.29 -15.44 -4.90
C GLU A 37 14.51 -16.70 -5.33
N LYS A 38 14.96 -17.88 -4.89
CA LYS A 38 14.36 -19.18 -5.24
C LYS A 38 13.41 -19.72 -4.17
N HIS A 39 13.05 -18.91 -3.17
CA HIS A 39 12.09 -19.33 -2.17
C HIS A 39 10.68 -19.41 -2.76
N TRP A 40 9.87 -20.39 -2.32
CA TRP A 40 8.53 -20.61 -2.87
C TRP A 40 7.60 -19.40 -2.67
N ALA A 41 7.85 -18.60 -1.63
CA ALA A 41 7.06 -17.41 -1.32
C ALA A 41 7.45 -16.17 -2.14
N THR A 42 8.59 -16.17 -2.83
CA THR A 42 9.14 -14.97 -3.50
C THR A 42 8.17 -14.39 -4.51
N THR A 43 7.56 -15.24 -5.35
CA THR A 43 6.56 -14.79 -6.32
C THR A 43 5.32 -14.18 -5.65
N ALA A 44 4.85 -14.78 -4.56
CA ALA A 44 3.69 -14.28 -3.83
C ALA A 44 3.99 -12.94 -3.14
N ILE A 45 5.15 -12.81 -2.50
CA ILE A 45 5.62 -11.58 -1.86
C ILE A 45 5.69 -10.44 -2.90
N ASN A 46 6.30 -10.69 -4.05
CA ASN A 46 6.40 -9.70 -5.11
C ASN A 46 5.02 -9.30 -5.67
N SER A 47 4.10 -10.26 -5.78
CA SER A 47 2.72 -9.96 -6.20
C SER A 47 2.02 -9.03 -5.20
N LEU A 48 2.13 -9.31 -3.90
CA LEU A 48 1.53 -8.48 -2.84
C LEU A 48 2.13 -7.08 -2.80
N TYR A 49 3.44 -6.96 -3.02
CA TYR A 49 4.12 -5.68 -3.13
C TYR A 49 3.60 -4.86 -4.33
N ASN A 50 3.55 -5.47 -5.51
CA ASN A 50 3.07 -4.81 -6.73
C ASN A 50 1.61 -4.38 -6.65
N SER A 51 0.79 -5.08 -5.86
CA SER A 51 -0.60 -4.72 -5.59
C SER A 51 -0.76 -3.70 -4.46
N ASN A 52 0.32 -3.21 -3.86
CA ASN A 52 0.31 -2.33 -2.67
C ASN A 52 -0.44 -2.92 -1.47
N ILE A 53 -0.50 -4.24 -1.36
CA ILE A 53 -1.19 -4.96 -0.27
C ILE A 53 -0.26 -5.14 0.93
N MET A 54 1.01 -5.47 0.68
CA MET A 54 2.02 -5.69 1.72
C MET A 54 3.38 -5.19 1.24
N ILE A 55 3.96 -4.21 1.93
CA ILE A 55 5.16 -3.50 1.46
C ILE A 55 6.44 -3.79 2.26
N GLY A 56 6.34 -4.53 3.37
CA GLY A 56 7.46 -4.81 4.27
C GLY A 56 7.80 -3.63 5.19
N TYR A 57 9.01 -3.60 5.72
CA TYR A 57 9.48 -2.58 6.67
C TYR A 57 10.09 -1.34 6.00
N GLY A 58 10.25 -1.37 4.68
CA GLY A 58 10.99 -0.37 3.92
C GLY A 58 12.47 -0.75 3.76
N TYR A 59 13.25 0.13 3.13
CA TYR A 59 14.69 -0.09 2.85
C TYR A 59 15.00 -1.46 2.22
N ASN A 60 14.17 -1.90 1.26
CA ASN A 60 14.25 -3.21 0.61
C ASN A 60 14.22 -4.41 1.58
N THR A 61 13.58 -4.29 2.75
CA THR A 61 13.42 -5.39 3.71
C THR A 61 11.95 -5.78 3.84
N PHE A 62 11.63 -7.07 3.70
CA PHE A 62 10.28 -7.59 3.82
C PHE A 62 9.89 -7.95 5.27
N GLY A 63 10.84 -8.47 6.05
CA GLY A 63 10.59 -9.20 7.29
C GLY A 63 10.47 -10.72 7.06
N PHE A 64 11.25 -11.27 6.14
CA PHE A 64 11.16 -12.68 5.79
C PHE A 64 11.57 -13.60 6.95
N GLY A 65 10.63 -14.44 7.39
CA GLY A 65 10.83 -15.34 8.54
C GLY A 65 10.36 -14.76 9.88
N ASP A 66 9.95 -13.49 9.91
CA ASP A 66 9.38 -12.88 11.11
C ASP A 66 7.99 -13.44 11.44
N VAL A 67 7.66 -13.43 12.73
CA VAL A 67 6.33 -13.80 13.19
C VAL A 67 5.34 -12.67 12.87
N VAL A 68 4.31 -13.00 12.10
CA VAL A 68 3.23 -12.06 11.80
C VAL A 68 2.27 -11.93 12.99
N THR A 69 1.95 -10.70 13.37
CA THR A 69 0.97 -10.40 14.42
C THR A 69 -0.46 -10.45 13.88
N ARG A 70 -1.44 -10.69 14.77
CA ARG A 70 -2.87 -10.69 14.42
C ARG A 70 -3.32 -9.37 13.79
N GLU A 71 -2.76 -8.25 14.23
CA GLU A 71 -3.09 -6.91 13.72
C GLU A 71 -2.52 -6.67 12.32
N GLN A 72 -1.30 -7.14 12.04
CA GLN A 72 -0.74 -7.11 10.69
C GLN A 72 -1.56 -7.98 9.71
N VAL A 73 -2.07 -9.13 10.18
CA VAL A 73 -3.02 -9.94 9.39
C VAL A 73 -4.32 -9.19 9.14
N ALA A 74 -4.85 -8.46 10.13
CA ALA A 74 -6.03 -7.62 9.94
C ALA A 74 -5.78 -6.53 8.89
N ARG A 75 -4.62 -5.87 8.89
CA ARG A 75 -4.22 -4.91 7.85
C ARG A 75 -4.15 -5.54 6.46
N LEU A 76 -3.63 -6.76 6.36
CA LEU A 76 -3.57 -7.51 5.11
C LEU A 76 -4.97 -7.77 4.56
N MET A 77 -5.88 -8.27 5.40
CA MET A 77 -7.28 -8.55 5.02
C MET A 77 -8.02 -7.27 4.63
N TYR A 78 -7.87 -6.21 5.43
CA TYR A 78 -8.44 -4.89 5.16
C TYR A 78 -8.10 -4.41 3.75
N THR A 79 -6.82 -4.47 3.38
CA THR A 79 -6.35 -3.98 2.08
C THR A 79 -6.71 -4.94 0.94
N SER A 80 -6.62 -6.25 1.18
CA SER A 80 -6.89 -7.27 0.13
C SER A 80 -8.36 -7.36 -0.26
N LEU A 81 -9.26 -7.11 0.68
CA LEU A 81 -10.70 -7.20 0.48
C LEU A 81 -11.36 -5.83 0.26
N ASP A 82 -10.55 -4.76 0.17
CA ASP A 82 -11.00 -3.37 0.08
C ASP A 82 -12.07 -3.04 1.12
N LEU A 83 -11.77 -3.37 2.38
CA LEU A 83 -12.68 -3.11 3.48
C LEU A 83 -12.58 -1.63 3.84
N GLN A 84 -13.72 -0.98 3.98
CA GLN A 84 -13.83 0.33 4.61
C GLN A 84 -15.07 0.32 5.50
N THR A 85 -14.99 0.95 6.67
CA THR A 85 -16.16 1.14 7.53
C THR A 85 -16.14 2.55 8.11
N ASP A 86 -17.26 3.25 7.95
CA ASP A 86 -17.49 4.53 8.63
C ASP A 86 -17.92 4.32 10.08
N ASP A 87 -18.32 3.09 10.42
CA ASP A 87 -18.75 2.71 11.76
C ASP A 87 -17.65 1.91 12.45
N ILE A 88 -16.80 2.65 13.16
CA ILE A 88 -15.78 2.19 14.12
C ILE A 88 -16.26 2.36 15.57
N SER A 89 -17.52 2.76 15.78
CA SER A 89 -18.05 3.12 17.10
C SER A 89 -18.32 1.90 17.97
N ASN A 90 -18.70 0.77 17.36
CA ASN A 90 -19.01 -0.47 18.05
C ASN A 90 -17.78 -1.39 18.12
N ASN A 91 -16.83 -1.04 18.98
CA ASN A 91 -15.65 -1.84 19.24
C ASN A 91 -15.94 -2.90 20.33
N PRO A 92 -15.95 -4.21 20.00
CA PRO A 92 -16.21 -5.27 20.98
C PRO A 92 -14.97 -5.65 21.82
N TYR A 93 -13.79 -5.13 21.49
CA TYR A 93 -12.53 -5.50 22.14
C TYR A 93 -12.13 -4.49 23.21
N ARG A 94 -11.79 -5.00 24.39
CA ARG A 94 -11.37 -4.16 25.54
C ARG A 94 -9.96 -3.61 25.40
N ASP A 95 -9.08 -4.33 24.70
CA ASP A 95 -7.65 -4.07 24.56
C ASP A 95 -7.29 -3.29 23.28
N ILE A 96 -8.24 -3.09 22.38
CA ILE A 96 -8.03 -2.38 21.11
C ILE A 96 -8.62 -0.97 21.22
N ASN A 97 -7.78 0.04 21.03
CA ASN A 97 -8.18 1.45 20.96
C ASN A 97 -7.14 2.25 20.15
N PRO A 98 -7.44 3.50 19.73
CA PRO A 98 -6.52 4.29 18.89
C PRO A 98 -5.15 4.57 19.52
N SER A 99 -5.01 4.41 20.85
CA SER A 99 -3.73 4.58 21.55
C SER A 99 -2.99 3.25 21.78
N SER A 100 -3.65 2.09 21.67
CA SER A 100 -3.02 0.78 21.87
C SER A 100 -2.42 0.20 20.59
N THR A 101 -2.97 0.54 19.42
CA THR A 101 -2.48 0.05 18.13
C THR A 101 -2.69 1.07 17.01
N MET A 102 -1.80 1.04 16.01
CA MET A 102 -1.96 1.79 14.77
C MET A 102 -2.96 1.15 13.80
N PHE A 103 -3.35 -0.12 14.03
CA PHE A 103 -4.24 -0.89 13.16
C PHE A 103 -5.70 -0.87 13.64
N PHE A 104 -6.08 0.16 14.40
CA PHE A 104 -7.39 0.24 15.06
C PHE A 104 -8.54 0.11 14.05
N ASN A 105 -8.49 0.85 12.94
CA ASN A 105 -9.55 0.84 11.93
C ASN A 105 -9.62 -0.50 11.18
N GLU A 106 -8.47 -1.10 10.92
CA GLU A 106 -8.35 -2.35 10.19
C GLU A 106 -8.90 -3.52 10.99
N VAL A 107 -8.59 -3.59 12.29
CA VAL A 107 -9.13 -4.61 13.20
C VAL A 107 -10.66 -4.52 13.25
N LEU A 108 -11.22 -3.32 13.37
CA LEU A 108 -12.68 -3.14 13.43
C LEU A 108 -13.37 -3.41 12.09
N SER A 109 -12.77 -3.00 10.98
CA SER A 109 -13.29 -3.25 9.64
C SER A 109 -13.40 -4.74 9.34
N VAL A 110 -12.36 -5.51 9.70
CA VAL A 110 -12.36 -6.97 9.54
C VAL A 110 -13.41 -7.61 10.46
N THR A 111 -13.48 -7.20 11.73
CA THR A 111 -14.44 -7.73 12.71
C THR A 111 -15.89 -7.56 12.26
N LYS A 112 -16.21 -6.47 11.57
CA LYS A 112 -17.55 -6.23 11.03
C LYS A 112 -17.92 -7.18 9.87
N LYS A 113 -16.93 -7.77 9.20
CA LYS A 113 -17.14 -8.67 8.06
C LYS A 113 -17.32 -10.13 8.46
N GLY A 114 -17.08 -10.49 9.73
CA GLY A 114 -17.20 -11.85 10.27
C GLY A 114 -15.86 -12.51 10.49
#